data_AF-A0A3P1XCZ2-F1
#
_entry.id   AF-A0A3P1XCZ2-F1
#
_cell.length_a   1.000
_cell.length_b   1.000
_cell.length_c   1.000
_cell.angle_alpha   90.00
_cell.angle_beta   90.00
_cell.angle_gamma   90.00
#
_symmetry.space_group_name_H-M   'P 1'
#
loop_
_entity.id
_entity.type
_entity.pdbx_description
1 polymer ?
#
loop_
_entity_poly.entity_id
_entity_poly.type
_entity_poly.pdbx_seq_one_letter_code
_entity_poly.pdbx_strand_id
1 'polypeptide(L)'
;DAPWITLSAASGTGDGTITVTAPAYADEWPRTAKIFFVSGALKDTVTVTQNPKPGPKFLALDYTELTLPVGASQRLVVTAYPKDADINRGVKWYSLNDDIATVSANGTVTALKPG
;
A
#
# COMPACT_ATOMS: atom_id res chain seq x y z
N ASP A 1 -1.35 -19.87 15.93
CA ASP A 1 -2.46 -19.28 15.16
C ASP A 1 -2.02 -18.09 14.36
N ALA A 2 -2.64 -17.92 13.19
CA ALA A 2 -2.52 -16.74 12.35
C ALA A 2 -3.79 -15.90 12.52
N PRO A 3 -3.80 -14.90 13.44
CA PRO A 3 -5.02 -14.15 13.78
C PRO A 3 -5.57 -13.30 12.63
N TRP A 4 -4.82 -13.21 11.52
CA TRP A 4 -5.21 -12.51 10.30
C TRP A 4 -5.93 -13.41 9.28
N ILE A 5 -6.09 -14.70 9.56
CA ILE A 5 -6.83 -15.64 8.72
C ILE A 5 -8.13 -16.04 9.41
N THR A 6 -9.23 -16.02 8.63
CA THR A 6 -10.50 -16.62 9.00
C THR A 6 -10.78 -17.81 8.09
N LEU A 7 -11.22 -18.94 8.67
CA LEU A 7 -11.67 -20.11 7.94
C LEU A 7 -13.20 -20.16 7.93
N SER A 8 -13.81 -20.59 6.83
CA SER A 8 -15.28 -20.72 6.72
C SER A 8 -15.87 -21.79 7.66
N ALA A 9 -15.06 -22.77 8.07
CA ALA A 9 -15.42 -23.75 9.08
C ALA A 9 -14.15 -24.26 9.78
N ALA A 10 -14.28 -24.63 11.06
CA ALA A 10 -13.21 -25.24 11.85
C ALA A 10 -13.18 -26.78 11.74
N SER A 11 -14.23 -27.38 11.16
CA SER A 11 -14.41 -28.82 11.01
C SER A 11 -15.38 -29.13 9.87
N GLY A 12 -15.31 -30.34 9.31
CA GLY A 12 -16.22 -30.82 8.28
C GLY A 12 -16.10 -32.33 8.08
N THR A 13 -16.97 -32.88 7.24
CA THR A 13 -16.97 -34.31 6.85
C THR A 13 -17.08 -34.44 5.34
N GLY A 14 -16.40 -35.42 4.74
CA GLY A 14 -16.42 -35.64 3.29
C GLY A 14 -15.61 -34.61 2.50
N ASP A 15 -15.87 -34.52 1.20
CA ASP A 15 -15.15 -33.65 0.25
C ASP A 15 -15.66 -32.20 0.29
N GLY A 16 -15.48 -31.56 1.45
CA GLY A 16 -15.89 -30.18 1.69
C GLY A 16 -14.85 -29.15 1.23
N THR A 17 -15.32 -27.96 0.86
CA THR A 17 -14.46 -26.80 0.58
C THR A 17 -14.33 -25.93 1.82
N ILE A 18 -13.09 -25.62 2.22
CA ILE A 18 -12.79 -24.58 3.23
C ILE A 18 -12.32 -23.32 2.50
N THR A 19 -13.02 -22.22 2.71
CA THR A 19 -12.59 -20.90 2.23
C THR A 19 -11.70 -20.24 3.27
N VAL A 20 -10.54 -19.75 2.83
CA VAL A 20 -9.58 -18.98 3.63
C VAL A 20 -9.74 -17.51 3.26
N THR A 21 -9.99 -16.65 4.24
CA THR A 21 -10.09 -15.19 4.03
C THR A 21 -9.05 -14.45 4.86
N ALA A 22 -8.42 -13.45 4.24
CA ALA A 22 -7.42 -12.59 4.87
C ALA A 22 -7.67 -11.12 4.48
N PRO A 23 -7.46 -10.15 5.40
CA PRO A 23 -7.55 -8.74 5.07
C PRO A 23 -6.37 -8.31 4.18
N ALA A 24 -6.46 -7.12 3.60
CA ALA A 24 -5.35 -6.51 2.87
C ALA A 24 -4.10 -6.38 3.76
N TYR A 25 -2.91 -6.53 3.15
CA TYR A 25 -1.64 -6.56 3.86
C TYR A 25 -0.70 -5.46 3.34
N ALA A 26 -0.45 -4.46 4.18
CA ALA A 26 0.27 -3.24 3.81
C ALA A 26 1.69 -3.16 4.38
N ASP A 27 2.16 -4.19 5.09
CA ASP A 27 3.55 -4.22 5.56
C ASP A 27 4.54 -4.38 4.39
N GLU A 28 5.84 -4.42 4.69
CA GLU A 28 6.91 -4.52 3.69
C GLU A 28 7.43 -5.95 3.48
N TRP A 29 7.12 -6.87 4.39
CA TRP A 29 7.63 -8.24 4.40
C TRP A 29 6.49 -9.23 4.23
N PRO A 30 6.68 -10.37 3.54
CA PRO A 30 5.64 -11.40 3.47
C PRO A 30 5.33 -11.99 4.84
N ARG A 31 4.08 -12.37 5.06
CA ARG A 31 3.68 -13.15 6.24
C ARG A 31 3.16 -14.51 5.83
N THR A 32 3.42 -15.50 6.68
CA THR A 32 3.05 -16.89 6.43
C THR A 32 2.22 -17.44 7.59
N ALA A 33 1.21 -18.23 7.24
CA ALA A 33 0.41 -19.00 8.17
C ALA A 33 0.42 -20.48 7.77
N LYS A 34 0.30 -21.35 8.77
CA LYS A 34 0.09 -22.79 8.56
C LYS A 34 -1.28 -23.16 9.08
N ILE A 35 -2.05 -23.84 8.24
CA ILE A 35 -3.35 -24.42 8.58
C ILE A 35 -3.14 -25.92 8.65
N PHE A 36 -3.55 -26.52 9.77
CA PHE A 36 -3.44 -27.95 9.99
C PHE A 36 -4.80 -28.61 9.80
N PHE A 37 -4.87 -29.63 8.95
CA PHE A 37 -6.04 -30.46 8.77
C PHE A 37 -5.79 -31.80 9.45
N VAL A 38 -6.70 -32.21 10.33
CA VAL A 38 -6.56 -33.45 11.11
C VAL A 38 -7.80 -34.31 10.90
N SER A 39 -7.59 -35.58 10.52
CA SER A 39 -8.61 -36.61 10.44
C SER A 39 -8.11 -37.87 11.14
N GLY A 40 -8.53 -38.05 12.39
CA GLY A 40 -7.98 -39.10 13.27
C GLY A 40 -6.47 -38.92 13.46
N ALA A 41 -5.69 -39.91 13.03
CA ALA A 41 -4.22 -39.87 13.08
C ALA A 41 -3.58 -39.19 11.86
N LEU A 42 -4.33 -38.93 10.79
CA LEU A 42 -3.83 -38.27 9.60
C LEU A 42 -3.75 -36.77 9.85
N LYS A 43 -2.62 -36.17 9.49
CA LYS A 43 -2.39 -34.73 9.57
C LYS A 43 -1.80 -34.23 8.27
N ASP A 44 -2.41 -33.20 7.72
CA ASP A 44 -1.88 -32.46 6.58
C ASP A 44 -1.72 -30.98 6.94
N THR A 45 -0.85 -30.27 6.21
CA THR A 45 -0.53 -28.88 6.44
C THR A 45 -0.58 -28.08 5.15
N VAL A 46 -1.45 -27.07 5.12
CA VAL A 46 -1.47 -26.08 4.05
C VAL A 46 -0.74 -24.82 4.53
N THR A 47 0.16 -24.31 3.70
CA THR A 47 0.88 -23.07 3.97
C THR A 47 0.26 -21.95 3.15
N VAL A 48 -0.14 -20.86 3.82
CA VAL A 48 -0.68 -19.65 3.20
C VAL A 48 0.35 -18.55 3.34
N THR A 49 0.80 -18.00 2.22
CA THR A 49 1.70 -16.84 2.20
C THR A 49 0.96 -15.65 1.62
N GLN A 50 0.95 -14.55 2.37
CA GLN A 50 0.42 -13.28 1.92
C GLN A 50 1.58 -12.30 1.70
N ASN A 51 1.75 -11.89 0.44
CA ASN A 51 2.75 -10.91 0.08
C ASN A 51 2.31 -9.50 0.46
N PRO A 52 3.27 -8.62 0.79
CA PRO A 52 2.99 -7.20 1.03
C PRO A 52 2.49 -6.51 -0.24
N LYS A 53 1.88 -5.33 -0.08
CA LYS A 53 1.69 -4.43 -1.22
C LYS A 53 3.03 -4.14 -1.90
N PRO A 54 3.10 -4.17 -3.24
CA PRO A 54 4.33 -3.82 -3.93
C PRO A 54 4.69 -2.35 -3.64
N GLY A 55 5.98 -2.04 -3.66
CA GLY A 55 6.42 -0.65 -3.71
C GLY A 55 6.10 -0.02 -5.07
N PRO A 56 6.05 1.32 -5.15
CA PRO A 56 5.85 2.01 -6.41
C PRO A 56 7.05 1.76 -7.32
N LYS A 57 6.80 1.27 -8.53
CA LYS A 57 7.82 1.15 -9.59
C LYS A 57 7.97 2.44 -10.37
N PHE A 58 6.89 3.21 -10.46
CA PHE A 58 6.83 4.48 -11.16
C PHE A 58 5.85 5.42 -10.43
N LEU A 59 6.17 6.71 -10.44
CA LEU A 59 5.33 7.77 -9.91
C LEU A 59 5.00 8.75 -11.03
N ALA A 60 3.72 9.10 -11.15
CA ALA A 60 3.25 10.15 -12.05
C ALA A 60 2.74 11.33 -11.22
N LEU A 61 3.06 12.54 -11.65
CA LEU A 61 2.44 13.76 -11.15
C LEU A 61 1.29 14.16 -12.08
N ASP A 62 0.25 14.75 -11.50
CA ASP A 62 -0.82 15.40 -12.25
C ASP A 62 -0.34 16.64 -13.03
N TYR A 63 0.68 17.33 -12.52
CA TYR A 63 1.36 18.43 -13.20
C TYR A 63 2.88 18.28 -13.15
N THR A 64 3.54 18.48 -14.28
CA THR A 64 5.01 18.61 -14.36
C THR A 64 5.46 20.07 -14.40
N GLU A 65 4.55 20.99 -14.72
CA GLU A 65 4.77 22.43 -14.78
C GLU A 65 3.55 23.16 -14.21
N LEU A 66 3.79 24.24 -13.48
CA LEU A 66 2.75 25.08 -12.88
C LEU A 66 3.08 26.55 -13.14
N THR A 67 2.08 27.31 -13.56
CA THR A 67 2.14 28.78 -13.56
C THR A 67 1.16 29.28 -12.50
N LEU A 68 1.69 29.85 -11.43
CA LEU A 68 0.89 30.32 -10.29
C LEU A 68 1.12 31.82 -10.08
N PRO A 69 0.05 32.61 -9.89
CA PRO A 69 0.18 33.96 -9.37
C PRO A 69 0.84 33.96 -7.99
N VAL A 70 1.58 35.02 -7.66
CA VAL A 70 2.16 35.19 -6.32
C VAL A 70 1.07 35.11 -5.25
N GLY A 71 1.31 34.30 -4.21
CA GLY A 71 0.37 34.02 -3.13
C GLY A 71 -0.59 32.86 -3.40
N ALA A 72 -0.71 32.39 -4.66
CA ALA A 72 -1.52 31.23 -5.00
C ALA A 72 -0.82 29.92 -4.60
N SER A 73 -1.63 28.87 -4.41
CA SER A 73 -1.14 27.53 -4.08
C SER A 73 -1.84 26.46 -4.90
N GLN A 74 -1.11 25.39 -5.21
CA GLN A 74 -1.63 24.22 -5.92
C GLN A 74 -1.15 22.96 -5.20
N ARG A 75 -2.06 22.01 -4.98
CA ARG A 75 -1.70 20.69 -4.47
C ARG A 75 -1.40 19.76 -5.64
N LEU A 76 -0.21 19.16 -5.62
CA LEU A 76 0.18 18.12 -6.55
C LEU A 76 -0.35 16.76 -6.08
N VAL A 77 -0.83 15.96 -7.02
CA VAL A 77 -1.29 14.60 -6.79
C VAL A 77 -0.29 13.63 -7.41
N VAL A 78 0.27 12.75 -6.56
CA VAL A 78 1.16 11.68 -7.01
C VAL A 78 0.35 10.40 -7.17
N THR A 79 0.45 9.78 -8.34
CA THR A 79 -0.13 8.46 -8.62
C THR A 79 0.98 7.42 -8.72
N ALA A 80 0.88 6.35 -7.94
CA ALA A 80 1.83 5.23 -7.95
C ALA A 80 1.40 4.11 -8.91
N TYR A 81 2.38 3.47 -9.54
CA TYR A 81 2.19 2.31 -10.39
C TYR A 81 3.06 1.12 -9.95
N PRO A 82 2.53 -0.12 -9.93
CA PRO A 82 1.14 -0.49 -10.27
C PRO A 82 0.10 0.10 -9.31
N LYS A 83 -1.17 0.14 -9.70
CA LYS A 83 -2.22 0.89 -8.97
C LYS A 83 -2.43 0.42 -7.52
N ASP A 84 -2.03 -0.80 -7.21
CA ASP A 84 -2.06 -1.41 -5.86
C ASP A 84 -0.80 -1.13 -5.03
N ALA A 85 0.18 -0.42 -5.60
CA ALA A 85 1.41 -0.08 -4.92
C ALA A 85 1.17 0.85 -3.72
N ASP A 86 1.97 0.62 -2.67
CA ASP A 86 1.93 1.47 -1.48
C ASP A 86 2.80 2.72 -1.65
N ILE A 87 2.14 3.87 -1.83
CA ILE A 87 2.80 5.16 -2.03
C ILE A 87 3.27 5.81 -0.72
N ASN A 88 2.83 5.33 0.45
CA ASN A 88 3.10 5.96 1.74
C ASN A 88 4.42 5.52 2.38
N ARG A 89 5.46 5.26 1.56
CA ARG A 89 6.77 4.78 2.00
C ARG A 89 7.80 5.90 2.21
N GLY A 90 7.35 7.05 2.71
CA GLY A 90 8.23 8.19 3.03
C GLY A 90 8.48 9.16 1.87
N VAL A 91 7.42 9.54 1.13
CA VAL A 91 7.49 10.59 0.10
C VAL A 91 8.03 11.89 0.71
N LYS A 92 9.04 12.47 0.06
CA LYS A 92 9.63 13.75 0.42
C LYS A 92 9.41 14.75 -0.69
N TRP A 93 8.92 15.92 -0.31
CA TRP A 93 8.77 17.08 -1.18
C TRP A 93 9.84 18.11 -0.85
N TYR A 94 10.41 18.75 -1.86
CA TYR A 94 11.36 19.84 -1.69
C TYR A 94 11.24 20.84 -2.84
N SER A 95 11.53 22.11 -2.55
CA SER A 95 11.73 23.13 -3.58
C SER A 95 13.22 23.27 -3.86
N LEU A 96 13.57 23.59 -5.10
CA LEU A 96 14.94 23.99 -5.42
C LEU A 96 15.22 25.43 -4.97
N ASN A 97 14.19 26.26 -4.86
CA ASN A 97 14.32 27.65 -4.46
C ASN A 97 13.11 28.08 -3.61
N ASP A 98 13.24 27.91 -2.30
CA ASP A 98 12.21 28.27 -1.33
C ASP A 98 11.96 29.79 -1.23
N ASP A 99 12.82 30.65 -1.80
CA ASP A 99 12.55 32.10 -1.88
C ASP A 99 11.53 32.45 -2.97
N ILE A 100 11.39 31.59 -4.00
CA ILE A 100 10.46 31.77 -5.13
C ILE A 100 9.18 30.97 -4.90
N ALA A 101 9.30 29.70 -4.50
CA ALA A 101 8.17 28.83 -4.24
C ALA A 101 8.53 27.80 -3.17
N THR A 102 7.61 27.54 -2.25
CA THR A 102 7.78 26.51 -1.20
C THR A 102 6.87 25.33 -1.48
N VAL A 103 7.26 24.13 -1.06
CA VAL A 103 6.38 22.96 -1.05
C VAL A 103 6.29 22.37 0.34
N SER A 104 5.07 22.08 0.78
CA SER A 104 4.81 21.46 2.08
C SER A 104 4.89 19.93 2.01
N ALA A 105 4.95 19.27 3.17
CA ALA A 105 5.08 17.81 3.28
C ALA A 105 3.94 17.01 2.62
N ASN A 106 2.79 17.63 2.34
CA ASN A 106 1.66 17.00 1.69
C ASN A 106 1.60 17.24 0.16
N GLY A 107 2.60 17.91 -0.41
CA GLY A 107 2.68 18.23 -1.84
C GLY A 107 1.96 19.52 -2.26
N THR A 108 1.57 20.39 -1.34
CA THR A 108 1.07 21.73 -1.69
C THR A 108 2.23 22.67 -1.98
N VAL A 109 2.29 23.16 -3.21
CA VAL A 109 3.21 24.19 -3.72
C VAL A 109 2.57 25.56 -3.54
N THR A 110 3.32 26.54 -3.04
CA THR A 110 2.90 27.93 -2.86
C THR A 110 3.90 28.85 -3.54
N ALA A 111 3.42 29.75 -4.41
CA ALA A 111 4.25 30.74 -5.07
C ALA A 111 4.45 31.97 -4.16
N LEU A 112 5.69 32.36 -3.91
CA LEU A 112 6.04 33.47 -3.02
C LEU A 112 6.45 34.73 -3.79
N LYS A 113 7.15 34.58 -4.92
CA LYS A 113 7.68 35.69 -5.72
C LYS A 113 7.67 35.34 -7.22
N PRO A 114 7.72 36.33 -8.11
CA PRO A 114 7.99 36.07 -9.53
C PRO A 114 9.35 35.38 -9.70
N GLY A 115 9.42 34.46 -10.66
CA GLY A 115 10.63 33.71 -11.02
C GLY A 115 10.76 33.57 -12.52
#